data_AF-A0AAU4DV27-F1
#
_entry.id   AF-A0AAU4DV27-F1
#
_cell.length_a   1.000
_cell.length_b   1.000
_cell.length_c   1.000
_cell.angle_alpha   90.00
_cell.angle_beta   90.00
_cell.angle_gamma   90.00
#
_symmetry.space_group_name_H-M   'P 1'
#
loop_
_entity.id
_entity.type
_entity.pdbx_description
1 polymer ?
#
loop_
_entity_poly.entity_id
_entity_poly.type
_entity_poly.pdbx_seq_one_letter_code
_entity_poly.pdbx_strand_id
1 'polypeptide(L)'
;MVFTSVQDAAGWMEAIDVDEGEYAAAFTCDGAAIAMSTADEAVVLQCTNHFDREDLQRRIVRYWEREQLSDMPAELREVANLLLERQNRPGRSIWQRVTTWWRHESASPDRSTDS
;
A
#
# COMPACT_ATOMS: atom_id res chain seq x y z
N MET A 1 -3.33 3.46 -2.06
CA MET A 1 -3.62 3.86 -0.67
C MET A 1 -2.85 5.15 -0.39
N VAL A 2 -3.25 5.95 0.60
CA VAL A 2 -2.51 7.17 0.99
C VAL A 2 -2.33 7.15 2.51
N PHE A 3 -1.17 7.58 2.98
CA PHE A 3 -0.80 7.57 4.38
C PHE A 3 -0.34 8.95 4.82
N THR A 4 -0.50 9.25 6.11
CA THR A 4 -0.06 10.49 6.74
C THR A 4 1.46 10.57 6.85
N SER A 5 2.14 9.43 6.94
CA SER A 5 3.60 9.37 7.00
C SER A 5 4.14 8.07 6.37
N VAL A 6 5.45 8.08 6.09
CA VAL A 6 6.19 6.89 5.65
C VAL A 6 6.15 5.80 6.73
N GLN A 7 6.20 6.16 8.00
CA GLN A 7 6.12 5.22 9.11
C GLN A 7 4.77 4.51 9.15
N ASP A 8 3.67 5.24 8.93
CA ASP A 8 2.32 4.66 8.91
C ASP A 8 2.14 3.71 7.72
N ALA A 9 2.73 4.05 6.57
CA ALA A 9 2.73 3.17 5.40
C ALA A 9 3.52 1.89 5.69
N ALA A 10 4.73 2.00 6.24
CA ALA A 10 5.58 0.86 6.58
C ALA A 10 4.92 -0.09 7.59
N GLY A 11 4.23 0.46 8.60
CA GLY A 11 3.51 -0.35 9.59
C GLY A 11 2.22 -0.99 9.07
N TRP A 12 1.71 -0.55 7.93
CA TRP A 12 0.52 -1.13 7.30
C TRP A 12 0.86 -2.22 6.27
N MET A 13 1.98 -2.07 5.56
CA MET A 13 2.41 -3.00 4.51
C MET A 13 2.92 -4.31 5.13
N GLU A 14 2.54 -5.44 4.53
CA GLU A 14 3.09 -6.75 4.91
C GLU A 14 4.44 -6.98 4.21
N ALA A 15 5.42 -7.51 4.94
CA ALA A 15 6.75 -7.78 4.39
C ALA A 15 6.69 -8.78 3.22
N ILE A 16 5.83 -9.79 3.32
CA ILE A 16 5.63 -10.80 2.27
C ILE A 16 5.15 -10.13 0.97
N ASP A 17 4.13 -9.27 1.04
CA ASP A 17 3.63 -8.53 -0.13
C ASP A 17 4.72 -7.65 -0.79
N VAL A 18 5.64 -7.10 0.02
CA VAL A 18 6.79 -6.31 -0.50
C VAL A 18 7.79 -7.22 -1.21
N ASP A 19 8.15 -8.35 -0.61
CA ASP A 19 9.09 -9.31 -1.19
C ASP A 19 8.54 -9.97 -2.47
N GLU A 20 7.23 -10.22 -2.53
CA GLU A 20 6.53 -10.73 -3.71
C GLU A 20 6.30 -9.66 -4.78
N GLY A 21 6.57 -8.39 -4.46
CA GLY A 21 6.43 -7.28 -5.39
C GLY A 21 4.99 -6.90 -5.71
N GLU A 22 4.04 -7.19 -4.82
CA GLU A 22 2.63 -6.83 -5.00
C GLU A 22 2.43 -5.31 -5.08
N TYR A 23 3.31 -4.56 -4.42
CA TYR A 23 3.34 -3.11 -4.49
C TYR A 23 4.13 -2.62 -5.71
N ALA A 24 3.41 -2.27 -6.77
CA ALA A 24 4.03 -1.84 -8.03
C ALA A 24 4.85 -0.53 -7.94
N ALA A 25 4.52 0.39 -7.03
CA ALA A 25 5.29 1.61 -6.72
C ALA A 25 4.70 2.37 -5.52
N ALA A 26 5.53 3.15 -4.84
CA ALA A 26 5.13 4.10 -3.80
C ALA A 26 5.76 5.47 -4.03
N PHE A 27 5.02 6.53 -3.69
CA PHE A 27 5.43 7.91 -3.90
C PHE A 27 5.04 8.80 -2.72
N THR A 28 5.83 9.83 -2.48
CA THR A 28 5.44 10.96 -1.63
C THR A 28 4.47 11.89 -2.37
N CYS A 29 3.78 12.78 -1.65
CA CYS A 29 2.76 13.68 -2.24
C CYS A 29 3.32 14.72 -3.21
N ASP A 30 4.63 14.98 -3.17
CA ASP A 30 5.37 15.83 -4.11
C ASP A 30 5.98 15.05 -5.29
N GLY A 31 5.81 13.72 -5.32
CA GLY A 31 6.20 12.87 -6.44
C GLY A 31 7.57 12.23 -6.34
N ALA A 32 8.23 12.27 -5.18
CA ALA A 32 9.45 11.49 -4.96
C ALA A 32 9.10 10.00 -4.85
N ALA A 33 9.85 9.16 -5.55
CA ALA A 33 9.71 7.72 -5.47
C ALA A 33 10.22 7.21 -4.12
N ILE A 34 9.54 6.21 -3.58
CA ILE A 34 9.92 5.51 -2.35
C ILE A 34 10.45 4.13 -2.75
N ALA A 35 11.69 3.85 -2.34
CA ALA A 35 12.24 2.50 -2.41
C ALA A 35 11.64 1.67 -1.29
N MET A 36 11.22 0.45 -1.63
CA MET A 36 10.59 -0.51 -0.72
C MET A 36 11.49 -1.74 -0.61
N SER A 37 11.75 -2.17 0.61
CA SER A 37 12.48 -3.39 0.90
C SER A 37 12.00 -3.98 2.22
N THR A 38 12.47 -5.17 2.56
CA THR A 38 12.24 -5.82 3.85
C THR A 38 13.56 -5.98 4.62
N ALA A 39 13.47 -5.95 5.94
CA ALA A 39 14.57 -6.29 6.84
C ALA A 39 13.97 -6.83 8.15
N ASP A 40 14.44 -7.98 8.62
CA ASP A 40 13.98 -8.61 9.87
C ASP A 40 12.44 -8.68 9.99
N GLU A 41 11.78 -9.15 8.92
CA GLU A 41 10.30 -9.24 8.80
C GLU A 41 9.55 -7.90 8.83
N ALA A 42 10.26 -6.77 8.80
CA ALA A 42 9.68 -5.43 8.75
C ALA A 42 9.86 -4.78 7.38
N VAL A 43 8.88 -3.96 6.98
CA VAL A 43 8.97 -3.14 5.77
C VAL A 43 9.83 -1.90 6.05
N VAL A 44 10.82 -1.68 5.18
CA VAL A 44 11.67 -0.50 5.17
C VAL A 44 11.32 0.34 3.95
N LEU A 45 10.92 1.58 4.20
CA LEU A 45 10.59 2.55 3.17
C LEU A 45 11.61 3.68 3.18
N GLN A 46 12.26 3.91 2.05
CA GLN A 46 13.27 4.95 1.91
C GLN A 46 12.88 5.96 0.83
N CYS A 47 12.76 7.23 1.20
CA CYS A 47 12.61 8.30 0.23
C CYS A 47 13.86 8.37 -0.65
N THR A 48 13.65 8.35 -1.96
CA THR A 48 14.73 8.52 -2.94
C THR A 48 14.82 9.98 -3.38
N ASN A 49 15.93 10.32 -4.04
CA ASN A 49 16.06 11.62 -4.73
C ASN A 49 15.48 11.59 -6.15
N HIS A 50 14.83 10.48 -6.55
CA HIS A 50 14.22 10.33 -7.86
C HIS A 50 12.76 10.80 -7.81
N PHE A 51 12.41 11.72 -8.71
CA PHE A 51 11.06 12.24 -8.85
C PHE A 51 10.47 11.74 -10.17
N ASP A 52 9.37 11.00 -10.08
CA ASP A 52 8.60 10.55 -11.24
C ASP A 52 7.15 11.03 -11.10
N ARG A 53 6.98 12.33 -11.29
CA ARG A 53 5.68 12.99 -11.20
C ARG A 53 4.72 12.45 -12.26
N GLU A 54 5.22 12.09 -13.43
CA GLU A 54 4.40 11.60 -14.54
C GLU A 54 3.81 10.22 -14.24
N ASP A 55 4.59 9.27 -13.71
CA ASP A 55 4.06 7.96 -13.33
C ASP A 55 3.07 8.07 -12.16
N LEU A 56 3.36 8.93 -11.18
CA LEU A 56 2.41 9.23 -10.10
C LEU A 56 1.09 9.78 -10.66
N GLN A 57 1.13 10.79 -11.52
CA GLN A 57 -0.06 11.36 -12.15
C GLN A 57 -0.84 10.31 -12.95
N ARG A 58 -0.15 9.49 -13.73
CA ARG A 58 -0.75 8.40 -14.50
C ARG A 58 -1.49 7.40 -13.61
N ARG A 59 -0.90 7.02 -12.48
CA ARG A 59 -1.52 6.11 -11.51
C ARG A 59 -2.73 6.73 -10.82
N ILE A 60 -2.66 8.01 -10.49
CA ILE A 60 -3.78 8.77 -9.92
C ILE A 60 -4.95 8.80 -10.91
N VAL A 61 -4.71 9.15 -12.17
CA VAL A 61 -5.75 9.16 -13.22
C VAL A 61 -6.41 7.80 -13.36
N ARG A 62 -5.61 6.72 -13.48
CA ARG A 62 -6.14 5.35 -13.56
C ARG A 62 -6.97 4.96 -12.35
N TYR A 63 -6.57 5.38 -11.16
CA TYR A 63 -7.35 5.15 -9.95
C TYR A 63 -8.69 5.91 -10.00
N TRP A 64 -8.67 7.19 -10.36
CA TRP A 64 -9.87 8.02 -10.49
C TRP A 64 -10.88 7.45 -11.49
N GLU A 65 -10.41 7.05 -12.66
CA GLU A 65 -11.21 6.42 -13.71
C GLU A 65 -11.86 5.12 -13.23
N ARG A 66 -11.07 4.25 -12.59
CA ARG A 66 -11.57 2.97 -12.05
C ARG A 66 -12.63 3.16 -10.98
N GLU A 67 -12.45 4.16 -10.12
CA GLU A 67 -13.36 4.46 -9.02
C GLU A 67 -14.52 5.39 -9.43
N GLN A 68 -14.58 5.81 -10.71
CA GLN A 68 -15.60 6.70 -11.28
C GLN A 68 -15.81 7.97 -10.46
N LEU A 69 -14.72 8.57 -10.00
CA LEU A 69 -14.78 9.79 -9.19
C LEU A 69 -14.90 11.02 -10.10
N SER A 70 -15.79 11.95 -9.73
CA SER A 70 -15.89 13.25 -10.39
C SER A 70 -14.80 14.20 -9.92
N ASP A 71 -14.43 15.15 -10.77
CA ASP A 71 -13.58 16.30 -10.49
C ASP A 71 -12.26 15.95 -9.80
N MET A 72 -11.26 15.54 -10.60
CA MET A 72 -9.91 15.32 -10.10
C MET A 72 -9.25 16.67 -9.72
N PRO A 73 -8.73 16.81 -8.49
CA PRO A 73 -7.97 18.00 -8.11
C PRO A 73 -6.76 18.22 -9.02
N ALA A 74 -6.37 19.48 -9.21
CA ALA A 74 -5.24 19.83 -10.08
C ALA A 74 -3.88 19.48 -9.46
N GLU A 75 -3.79 19.52 -8.12
CA GLU A 75 -2.54 19.33 -7.39
C GLU A 75 -2.47 18.00 -6.63
N LEU A 76 -1.29 17.38 -6.64
CA LEU A 76 -1.05 16.07 -6.00
C LEU A 76 -1.30 16.09 -4.49
N ARG A 77 -0.98 17.20 -3.83
CA ARG A 77 -1.24 17.38 -2.40
C ARG A 77 -2.75 17.41 -2.11
N GLU A 78 -3.55 18.02 -2.97
CA GLU A 78 -5.01 18.05 -2.82
C GLU A 78 -5.60 16.66 -3.02
N VAL A 79 -5.09 15.92 -4.02
CA VAL A 79 -5.41 14.49 -4.20
C VAL A 79 -5.11 13.69 -2.93
N ALA A 80 -3.91 13.84 -2.36
CA ALA A 80 -3.52 13.12 -1.15
C ALA A 80 -4.43 13.46 0.04
N ASN A 81 -4.72 14.75 0.26
CA ASN A 81 -5.61 15.20 1.33
C ASN A 81 -7.02 14.62 1.17
N LEU A 82 -7.60 14.68 -0.02
CA LEU A 82 -8.93 14.14 -0.30
C LEU A 82 -9.01 12.62 -0.02
N LEU A 83 -7.97 11.88 -0.40
CA LEU A 83 -7.90 10.43 -0.18
C LEU A 83 -7.76 10.10 1.32
N LEU A 84 -6.95 10.86 2.06
CA LEU A 84 -6.82 10.72 3.52
C LEU A 84 -8.14 11.02 4.23
N GLU A 85 -8.84 12.10 3.85
CA GLU A 85 -10.15 12.44 4.40
C GLU A 85 -11.16 11.31 4.15
N ARG A 86 -11.15 10.71 2.95
CA ARG A 86 -12.04 9.60 2.61
C ARG A 86 -11.73 8.33 3.41
N GLN A 87 -10.46 8.05 3.69
CA GLN A 87 -10.03 6.92 4.53
C GLN A 87 -10.42 7.11 6.00
N ASN A 88 -10.38 8.35 6.49
CA ASN A 88 -10.70 8.69 7.87
C ASN A 88 -12.21 8.83 8.17
N ARG A 89 -13.10 8.62 7.19
CA ARG A 89 -14.55 8.67 7.44
C ARG A 89 -14.99 7.47 8.30
N PRO A 90 -15.68 7.71 9.44
CA PRO A 90 -16.16 6.65 10.30
C PRO A 90 -17.20 5.79 9.54
N GLY A 91 -16.86 4.52 9.30
CA GLY A 91 -17.72 3.57 8.58
C GLY A 91 -17.00 2.70 7.54
N ARG A 92 -15.76 3.00 7.18
CA ARG A 92 -14.90 2.12 6.35
C ARG A 92 -13.69 1.65 7.15
N SER A 93 -13.97 0.88 8.19
CA SER A 93 -12.98 0.06 8.88
C SER A 93 -12.23 -0.79 7.84
N ILE A 94 -10.93 -0.55 7.74
CA ILE A 94 -9.95 -1.16 6.83
C ILE A 94 -9.85 -2.70 7.00
N TRP A 95 -10.49 -3.25 8.04
CA TRP A 95 -10.47 -4.67 8.39
C TRP A 95 -11.16 -5.62 7.38
N GLN A 96 -11.90 -5.14 6.38
CA GLN A 96 -12.59 -6.03 5.42
C GLN A 96 -11.74 -6.57 4.25
N ARG A 97 -10.45 -6.23 4.14
CA ARG A 97 -9.55 -6.86 3.13
C ARG A 97 -8.53 -7.84 3.70
N VAL A 98 -8.53 -8.08 5.01
CA VAL A 98 -7.53 -8.93 5.70
C VAL A 98 -8.03 -10.37 6.00
N THR A 99 -9.22 -10.79 5.53
CA THR A 99 -9.73 -12.15 5.84
C THR A 99 -9.68 -13.17 4.70
N THR A 100 -8.74 -13.08 3.76
CA THR A 100 -8.55 -14.16 2.75
C THR A 100 -7.40 -15.14 3.00
N TRP A 101 -6.60 -14.98 4.05
CA TRP A 101 -5.49 -15.90 4.35
C TRP A 101 -5.71 -16.88 5.51
N TRP A 102 -6.77 -16.71 6.32
CA TRP A 102 -7.11 -17.65 7.41
C TRP A 102 -8.05 -18.80 6.99
N ARG A 103 -7.72 -19.54 5.91
CA ARG A 103 -8.39 -20.84 5.62
C ARG A 103 -7.48 -21.97 5.15
N HIS A 104 -6.20 -21.73 4.82
CA HIS A 104 -5.35 -22.81 4.31
C HIS A 104 -4.35 -23.41 5.31
N GLU A 105 -4.27 -22.89 6.53
CA GLU A 105 -3.23 -23.29 7.51
C GLU A 105 -3.74 -24.13 8.69
N SER A 106 -4.87 -24.82 8.52
CA SER A 106 -5.36 -25.83 9.47
C SER A 106 -5.26 -27.25 8.91
N ALA A 107 -4.15 -27.58 8.25
CA ALA A 107 -3.84 -28.96 7.90
C ALA A 107 -2.33 -29.22 7.89
N SER A 108 -1.71 -29.24 9.07
CA SER A 108 -0.61 -30.17 9.41
C SER A 108 -0.41 -30.16 10.92
N PRO A 109 -0.49 -31.34 11.56
CA PRO A 109 0.72 -31.99 12.07
C PRO A 109 0.66 -33.51 11.80
N ASP A 110 1.70 -34.34 11.81
CA ASP A 110 3.15 -34.23 12.01
C ASP A 110 3.71 -35.67 11.79
N ARG A 111 5.00 -35.75 11.50
CA ARG A 111 5.97 -36.83 11.74
C ARG A 111 5.80 -38.26 11.19
N SER A 112 6.78 -38.57 10.35
CA SER A 112 7.54 -39.82 10.24
C SER A 112 7.79 -40.55 11.58
N THR A 113 7.67 -41.88 11.57
CA THR A 113 8.70 -42.81 12.07
C THR A 113 8.57 -44.19 11.45
N ASP A 114 9.68 -44.58 10.83
CA ASP A 114 10.29 -45.91 10.62
C ASP A 114 9.76 -47.10 11.44
N SER A 115 9.62 -48.25 10.77
CA SER A 115 9.96 -49.62 11.23
C SER A 115 9.89 -50.61 10.07
#